data_AF-A0A971WRK7-F1
#
_entry.id   AF-A0A971WRK7-F1
#
_cell.length_a   1.000
_cell.length_b   1.000
_cell.length_c   1.000
_cell.angle_alpha   90.00
_cell.angle_beta   90.00
_cell.angle_gamma   90.00
#
_symmetry.space_group_name_H-M   'P 1'
#
loop_
_entity.id
_entity.type
_entity.pdbx_description
1 polymer ?
#
loop_
_entity_poly.entity_id
_entity_poly.type
_entity_poly.pdbx_seq_one_letter_code
_entity_poly.pdbx_strand_id
1 'polypeptide(L)'
;MNIIRKSRKVLPICLLLILTLLSTTVFAVEFPDVTKDGMYGWAYTYIQEMANKGIIKGYPDGKFLPGGSITYLEAMQLISGLRPLNAKEKSEAAAKYSDLMIELKVPTWATEAVITNIIHGVTSESELRNAAQMGLIENGTTKRIDRLTVTVSMSRAMGLENSTKQFASLIYQDTESITPRFRKHVASLVDAGVLNPQGRDGKFEPFAPIKRAEMAKMIKVAYDYLARNPVEAAVKEATIKGIIQTNAVTGENYSVTVKTGNDLKTFIVTSKTEINIDGRKSTPDQIIAGQQVEIAYDANTSRAVKVDISTEFKQVGEAAIILEAPNNKDELTLEVEENGAKKNLKLKLAPTASILDDGRVITKDKLAVGDRVLYQLTGNDISYINRLPKSTAVTGVLTELEVNKNKPSYIAVKNASGISQRIKVVNNAYIYRQSKLVELDMLRIGDQVAVKMEYGDAIEIDATSAQRTLKGSISGLSYRVNQSTEIYVELSNGSNEGPFVVGRNANIRINNSSVNQSELKMGMSGEFILDGKEVTDIYIDEARRDSRSILIEGKVVYVFGSTVDVEITYNDGNYKNGEKFIINNYNPRFGVLREGDFVSITGYVSGNEFVIEKVDRR
;
A
#
# COMPACT_ATOMS: atom_id res chain seq x y z
N MET A 1 -8.07 -60.94 62.87
CA MET A 1 -7.62 -59.94 63.86
C MET A 1 -6.32 -59.34 63.37
N ASN A 2 -6.41 -58.32 62.53
CA ASN A 2 -6.23 -56.90 62.84
C ASN A 2 -4.77 -56.40 62.87
N ILE A 3 -4.53 -55.54 61.87
CA ILE A 3 -3.79 -54.27 61.92
C ILE A 3 -2.25 -54.35 61.92
N ILE A 4 -1.70 -53.62 60.95
CA ILE A 4 -0.49 -52.77 60.94
C ILE A 4 0.23 -52.99 59.60
N ARG A 5 -0.01 -52.08 58.65
CA ARG A 5 1.02 -51.47 57.78
C ARG A 5 0.36 -50.61 56.70
N LYS A 6 0.35 -49.29 56.91
CA LYS A 6 0.52 -48.28 55.85
C LYS A 6 0.55 -46.87 56.47
N SER A 7 1.72 -46.40 56.88
CA SER A 7 1.96 -44.96 57.12
C SER A 7 3.40 -44.53 56.82
N ARG A 8 4.09 -45.19 55.88
CA ARG A 8 5.45 -44.83 55.45
C ARG A 8 5.53 -44.01 54.16
N LYS A 9 4.40 -43.50 53.65
CA LYS A 9 4.38 -42.74 52.38
C LYS A 9 3.94 -41.28 52.49
N VAL A 10 3.55 -40.79 53.68
CA VAL A 10 3.07 -39.40 53.82
C VAL A 10 4.23 -38.41 54.05
N LEU A 11 5.31 -38.85 54.71
CA LEU A 11 6.47 -38.00 55.02
C LEU A 11 7.26 -37.47 53.79
N PRO A 12 7.54 -38.26 52.73
CA PRO A 12 8.26 -37.74 51.57
C PRO A 12 7.37 -36.91 50.63
N ILE A 13 6.04 -37.04 50.72
CA ILE A 13 5.10 -36.26 49.91
C ILE A 13 4.95 -34.84 50.48
N CYS A 14 4.94 -34.68 51.81
CA CYS A 14 5.00 -33.35 52.44
C CYS A 14 6.35 -32.65 52.21
N LEU A 15 7.46 -33.39 52.14
CA LEU A 15 8.79 -32.81 51.87
C LEU A 15 8.93 -32.34 50.41
N LEU A 16 8.31 -33.05 49.45
CA LEU A 16 8.28 -32.63 48.04
C LEU A 16 7.38 -31.41 47.80
N LEU A 17 6.28 -31.27 48.55
CA LEU A 17 5.35 -30.13 48.44
C LEU A 17 5.92 -28.84 49.06
N ILE A 18 6.81 -28.96 50.05
CA ILE A 18 7.51 -27.83 50.68
C ILE A 18 8.67 -27.33 49.80
N LEU A 19 9.28 -28.21 48.97
CA LEU A 19 10.35 -27.83 48.04
C LEU A 19 9.85 -27.04 46.81
N THR A 20 8.57 -27.16 46.46
CA THR A 20 7.93 -26.36 45.38
C THR A 20 7.39 -25.01 45.87
N LEU A 21 7.50 -24.70 47.17
CA LEU A 21 7.17 -23.42 47.79
C LEU A 21 8.40 -22.51 47.98
N LEU A 22 9.54 -22.82 47.34
CA LEU A 22 10.65 -21.89 47.21
C LEU A 22 10.15 -20.67 46.42
N SER A 23 9.73 -19.65 47.18
CA SER A 23 9.33 -18.36 46.67
C SER A 23 10.46 -17.86 45.79
N THR A 24 10.22 -17.73 44.49
CA THR A 24 11.16 -17.06 43.60
C THR A 24 11.30 -15.64 44.13
N THR A 25 12.42 -15.35 44.78
CA THR A 25 12.77 -13.98 45.12
C THR A 25 12.95 -13.25 43.80
N VAL A 26 11.94 -12.47 43.41
CA VAL A 26 12.07 -11.51 42.32
C VAL A 26 13.02 -10.44 42.82
N PHE A 27 14.30 -10.55 42.49
CA PHE A 27 15.27 -9.50 42.75
C PHE A 27 14.91 -8.30 41.88
N ALA A 28 14.80 -7.12 42.50
CA ALA A 28 14.68 -5.87 41.76
C ALA A 28 15.91 -5.70 40.86
N VAL A 29 15.71 -5.28 39.63
CA VAL A 29 16.82 -5.01 38.71
C VAL A 29 17.53 -3.74 39.19
N GLU A 30 18.77 -3.88 39.63
CA GLU A 30 19.62 -2.76 40.05
C GLU A 30 20.82 -2.58 39.12
N PHE A 31 21.19 -1.32 38.89
CA PHE A 31 22.34 -0.94 38.07
C PHE A 31 23.38 -0.24 38.96
N PRO A 32 24.62 -0.76 39.08
CA PRO A 32 25.62 -0.20 40.00
C PRO A 32 26.01 1.25 39.72
N ASP A 33 25.82 1.71 38.49
CA ASP A 33 26.14 3.07 38.03
C ASP A 33 24.95 4.04 38.10
N VAL A 34 23.83 3.64 38.72
CA VAL A 34 22.64 4.46 38.93
C VAL A 34 22.26 4.41 40.41
N THR A 35 22.55 5.48 41.15
CA THR A 35 22.21 5.62 42.57
C THR A 35 21.30 6.83 42.81
N LYS A 36 20.48 6.79 43.86
CA LYS A 36 19.55 7.89 44.21
C LYS A 36 20.26 9.22 44.46
N ASP A 37 21.44 9.16 45.09
CA ASP A 37 22.22 10.34 45.46
C ASP A 37 23.33 10.67 44.44
N GLY A 38 23.41 9.94 43.34
CA GLY A 38 24.40 10.15 42.28
C GLY A 38 24.02 11.25 41.28
N MET A 39 24.91 11.54 40.33
CA MET A 39 24.72 12.57 39.29
C MET A 39 23.44 12.36 38.44
N TYR A 40 22.98 11.11 38.30
CA TYR A 40 21.74 10.75 37.60
C TYR A 40 20.62 10.29 38.55
N GLY A 41 20.66 10.71 39.82
CA GLY A 41 19.65 10.38 40.83
C GLY A 41 18.22 10.75 40.43
N TRP A 42 18.05 11.83 39.65
CA TRP A 42 16.76 12.22 39.08
C TRP A 42 16.15 11.16 38.14
N ALA A 43 16.98 10.32 37.52
CA ALA A 43 16.55 9.27 36.59
C ALA A 43 16.37 7.91 37.28
N TYR A 44 16.87 7.75 38.51
CA TYR A 44 16.92 6.49 39.24
C TYR A 44 15.57 5.77 39.25
N THR A 45 14.50 6.47 39.67
CA THR A 45 13.17 5.87 39.78
C THR A 45 12.61 5.46 38.41
N TYR A 46 12.78 6.29 37.37
CA TYR A 46 12.32 5.96 36.03
C TYR A 46 13.03 4.72 35.48
N ILE A 47 14.35 4.64 35.71
CA ILE A 47 15.17 3.52 35.27
C ILE A 47 14.72 2.23 35.99
N GLN A 48 14.59 2.26 37.32
CA GLN A 48 14.19 1.09 38.10
C GLN A 48 12.80 0.60 37.74
N GLU A 49 11.80 1.48 37.66
CA GLU A 49 10.42 1.09 37.36
C GLU A 49 10.31 0.40 36.00
N MET A 50 10.96 0.96 34.97
CA MET A 50 10.89 0.40 33.62
C MET A 50 11.74 -0.87 33.48
N ALA A 51 12.87 -0.97 34.21
CA ALA A 51 13.69 -2.17 34.21
C ALA A 51 12.99 -3.34 34.91
N ASN A 52 12.33 -3.08 36.05
CA ASN A 52 11.54 -4.09 36.77
C ASN A 52 10.34 -4.59 35.95
N LYS A 53 9.82 -3.77 35.03
CA LYS A 53 8.79 -4.17 34.06
C LYS A 53 9.35 -4.86 32.82
N GLY A 54 10.67 -4.96 32.67
CA GLY A 54 11.34 -5.51 31.50
C GLY A 54 11.25 -4.64 30.23
N ILE A 55 10.80 -3.39 30.37
CA ILE A 55 10.61 -2.44 29.26
C ILE A 55 11.94 -1.87 28.79
N ILE A 56 12.82 -1.54 29.74
CA ILE A 56 14.19 -1.13 29.44
C ILE A 56 15.17 -2.15 30.02
N LYS A 57 16.37 -2.22 29.45
CA LYS A 57 17.43 -3.14 29.87
C LYS A 57 18.77 -2.40 29.98
N GLY A 58 19.60 -2.86 30.90
CA GLY A 58 21.01 -2.46 30.98
C GLY A 58 21.86 -3.19 29.94
N TYR A 59 23.15 -2.90 29.96
CA TYR A 59 24.13 -3.57 29.13
C TYR A 59 24.51 -4.94 29.73
N PRO A 60 25.13 -5.83 28.93
CA PRO A 60 25.54 -7.15 29.41
C PRO A 60 26.51 -7.13 30.61
N ASP A 61 27.21 -6.01 30.83
CA ASP A 61 28.11 -5.79 31.98
C ASP A 61 27.37 -5.38 33.27
N GLY A 62 26.03 -5.34 33.24
CA GLY A 62 25.19 -4.99 34.38
C GLY A 62 25.03 -3.48 34.62
N LYS A 63 25.60 -2.61 33.77
CA LYS A 63 25.46 -1.15 33.90
C LYS A 63 24.29 -0.61 33.09
N PHE A 64 23.80 0.57 33.45
CA PHE A 64 22.80 1.28 32.65
C PHE A 64 23.40 2.31 31.71
N LEU A 65 24.53 2.94 32.08
CA LEU A 65 25.18 4.05 31.39
C LEU A 65 24.26 5.28 31.18
N PRO A 66 23.70 5.86 32.27
CA PRO A 66 22.68 6.92 32.18
C PRO A 66 23.14 8.19 31.44
N GLY A 67 24.44 8.49 31.48
CA GLY A 67 25.03 9.64 30.80
C GLY A 67 25.43 9.40 29.35
N GLY A 68 25.40 8.16 28.89
CA GLY A 68 25.77 7.82 27.52
C GLY A 68 24.71 8.29 26.54
N SER A 69 25.14 8.93 25.46
CA SER A 69 24.28 9.12 24.29
C SER A 69 24.03 7.78 23.61
N ILE A 70 22.82 7.59 23.10
CA ILE A 70 22.41 6.30 22.53
C ILE A 70 22.59 6.24 21.00
N THR A 71 22.76 5.02 20.50
CA THR A 71 22.73 4.65 19.08
C THR A 71 21.30 4.47 18.57
N TYR A 72 21.14 4.34 17.26
CA TYR A 72 19.85 4.06 16.63
C TYR A 72 19.24 2.73 17.10
N LEU A 73 20.03 1.65 17.15
CA LEU A 73 19.54 0.34 17.57
C LEU A 73 19.20 0.30 19.07
N GLU A 74 19.93 1.04 19.91
CA GLU A 74 19.57 1.20 21.32
C GLU A 74 18.27 1.98 21.50
N ALA A 75 18.02 3.01 20.68
CA ALA A 75 16.74 3.71 20.67
C ALA A 75 15.59 2.76 20.29
N MET A 76 15.75 1.99 19.20
CA MET A 76 14.76 0.99 18.79
C MET A 76 14.48 -0.03 19.91
N GLN A 77 15.53 -0.48 20.61
CA GLN A 77 15.42 -1.40 21.74
C GLN A 77 14.60 -0.82 22.91
N LEU A 78 14.80 0.45 23.24
CA LEU A 78 14.05 1.12 24.31
C LEU A 78 12.60 1.37 23.88
N ILE A 79 12.38 1.81 22.64
CA ILE A 79 11.05 2.14 22.10
C ILE A 79 10.19 0.89 21.93
N SER A 80 10.77 -0.24 21.52
CA SER A 80 10.02 -1.52 21.37
C SER A 80 9.39 -1.99 22.68
N GLY A 81 9.94 -1.59 23.83
CA GLY A 81 9.41 -1.94 25.14
C GLY A 81 8.04 -1.30 25.44
N LEU A 82 7.66 -0.24 24.73
CA LEU A 82 6.34 0.39 24.90
C LEU A 82 5.20 -0.50 24.39
N ARG A 83 5.47 -1.31 23.37
CA ARG A 83 4.50 -2.20 22.71
C ARG A 83 5.18 -3.52 22.37
N PRO A 84 5.43 -4.39 23.36
CA PRO A 84 6.08 -5.67 23.13
C PRO A 84 5.15 -6.63 22.38
N LEU A 85 5.68 -7.33 21.39
CA LEU A 85 4.95 -8.39 20.69
C LEU A 85 4.72 -9.61 21.60
N ASN A 86 3.58 -10.27 21.44
CA ASN A 86 3.34 -11.58 22.05
C ASN A 86 4.09 -12.70 21.29
N ALA A 87 4.16 -13.90 21.85
CA ALA A 87 4.94 -15.00 21.29
C ALA A 87 4.54 -15.40 19.85
N LYS A 88 3.24 -15.34 19.53
CA LYS A 88 2.74 -15.64 18.18
C LYS A 88 3.17 -14.55 17.19
N GLU A 89 2.94 -13.29 17.55
CA GLU A 89 3.34 -12.14 16.74
C GLU A 89 4.84 -12.16 16.45
N LYS A 90 5.68 -12.46 17.45
CA LYS A 90 7.14 -12.57 17.26
C LYS A 90 7.51 -13.62 16.21
N SER A 91 6.86 -14.78 16.24
CA SER A 91 7.14 -15.86 15.29
C SER A 91 6.79 -15.49 13.85
N GLU A 92 5.57 -14.95 13.65
CA GLU A 92 5.09 -14.51 12.32
C GLU A 92 5.93 -13.35 11.78
N ALA A 93 6.30 -12.42 12.65
CA ALA A 93 7.12 -11.27 12.35
C ALA A 93 8.54 -11.65 11.91
N ALA A 94 9.17 -12.57 12.65
CA ALA A 94 10.51 -13.06 12.35
C ALA A 94 10.56 -13.73 10.97
N ALA A 95 9.55 -14.54 10.63
CA ALA A 95 9.45 -15.16 9.32
C ALA A 95 9.33 -14.11 8.19
N LYS A 96 8.56 -13.04 8.41
CA LYS A 96 8.35 -12.00 7.39
C LYS A 96 9.58 -11.13 7.15
N TYR A 97 10.33 -10.77 8.20
CA TYR A 97 11.39 -9.76 8.12
C TYR A 97 12.82 -10.33 8.23
N SER A 98 12.99 -11.65 8.26
CA SER A 98 14.31 -12.31 8.37
C SER A 98 15.30 -11.82 7.31
N ASP A 99 14.90 -11.82 6.04
CA ASP A 99 15.77 -11.42 4.92
C ASP A 99 16.22 -9.96 5.04
N LEU A 100 15.30 -9.07 5.45
CA LEU A 100 15.60 -7.66 5.68
C LEU A 100 16.62 -7.50 6.81
N MET A 101 16.50 -8.25 7.92
CA MET A 101 17.45 -8.15 9.04
C MET A 101 18.85 -8.61 8.65
N ILE A 102 18.94 -9.65 7.82
CA ILE A 102 20.21 -10.15 7.26
C ILE A 102 20.82 -9.11 6.32
N GLU A 103 20.01 -8.56 5.41
CA GLU A 103 20.46 -7.55 4.45
C GLU A 103 21.04 -6.31 5.15
N LEU A 104 20.32 -5.82 6.16
CA LEU A 104 20.69 -4.63 6.92
C LEU A 104 21.78 -4.88 7.96
N LYS A 105 22.26 -6.13 8.10
CA LYS A 105 23.26 -6.54 9.10
C LYS A 105 22.87 -6.13 10.53
N VAL A 106 21.57 -6.23 10.84
CA VAL A 106 21.06 -5.93 12.19
C VAL A 106 21.63 -6.99 13.15
N PRO A 107 22.32 -6.59 14.24
CA PRO A 107 22.86 -7.55 15.19
C PRO A 107 21.73 -8.27 15.94
N THR A 108 21.95 -9.54 16.28
CA THR A 108 20.93 -10.42 16.89
C THR A 108 20.24 -9.81 18.12
N TRP A 109 20.99 -9.06 18.93
CA TRP A 109 20.45 -8.42 20.14
C TRP A 109 19.41 -7.34 19.84
N ALA A 110 19.45 -6.72 18.65
CA ALA A 110 18.54 -5.65 18.23
C ALA A 110 17.42 -6.14 17.31
N THR A 111 17.52 -7.37 16.78
CA THR A 111 16.61 -7.91 15.76
C THR A 111 15.15 -7.85 16.19
N GLU A 112 14.83 -8.34 17.38
CA GLU A 112 13.45 -8.33 17.89
C GLU A 112 12.90 -6.90 18.02
N ALA A 113 13.73 -5.97 18.50
CA ALA A 113 13.34 -4.59 18.66
C ALA A 113 13.06 -3.92 17.31
N VAL A 114 13.93 -4.08 16.32
CA VAL A 114 13.74 -3.51 15.00
C VAL A 114 12.46 -4.05 14.36
N ILE A 115 12.24 -5.37 14.42
CA ILE A 115 11.02 -6.00 13.90
C ILE A 115 9.76 -5.46 14.59
N THR A 116 9.78 -5.34 15.92
CA THR A 116 8.67 -4.79 16.71
C THR A 116 8.33 -3.37 16.26
N ASN A 117 9.35 -2.52 16.07
CA ASN A 117 9.17 -1.15 15.61
C ASN A 117 8.62 -1.09 14.17
N ILE A 118 9.04 -1.97 13.26
CA ILE A 118 8.46 -2.03 11.90
C ILE A 118 6.97 -2.41 11.97
N ILE A 119 6.63 -3.43 12.75
CA ILE A 119 5.24 -3.92 12.86
C ILE A 119 4.29 -2.85 13.41
N HIS A 120 4.77 -2.06 14.37
CA HIS A 120 3.99 -0.97 14.94
C HIS A 120 4.04 0.32 14.12
N GLY A 121 4.66 0.31 12.94
CA GLY A 121 4.75 1.50 12.08
C GLY A 121 5.66 2.60 12.64
N VAL A 122 6.51 2.28 13.62
CA VAL A 122 7.47 3.22 14.20
C VAL A 122 8.55 3.59 13.18
N THR A 123 8.95 2.62 12.36
CA THR A 123 9.92 2.77 11.26
C THR A 123 9.46 1.97 10.04
N SER A 124 9.88 2.37 8.85
CA SER A 124 9.68 1.61 7.61
C SER A 124 10.93 0.86 7.15
N GLU A 125 10.79 -0.05 6.19
CA GLU A 125 11.95 -0.71 5.56
C GLU A 125 12.87 0.29 4.85
N SER A 126 12.32 1.34 4.23
CA SER A 126 13.10 2.38 3.56
C SER A 126 13.88 3.23 4.55
N GLU A 127 13.28 3.61 5.68
CA GLU A 127 13.95 4.33 6.77
C GLU A 127 15.08 3.47 7.37
N LEU A 128 14.89 2.16 7.50
CA LEU A 128 15.92 1.24 7.99
C LEU A 128 17.07 1.04 7.01
N ARG A 129 16.78 0.87 5.71
CA ARG A 129 17.80 0.80 4.65
C ARG A 129 18.65 2.07 4.63
N ASN A 130 18.02 3.22 4.84
CA ASN A 130 18.74 4.47 4.94
C ASN A 130 19.61 4.57 6.19
N ALA A 131 19.07 4.22 7.36
CA ALA A 131 19.83 4.19 8.60
C ALA A 131 21.06 3.26 8.49
N ALA A 132 20.95 2.12 7.79
CA ALA A 132 22.07 1.25 7.50
C ALA A 132 23.12 1.91 6.59
N GLN A 133 22.69 2.58 5.51
CA GLN A 133 23.60 3.35 4.63
C GLN A 133 24.32 4.47 5.37
N MET A 134 23.68 5.08 6.35
CA MET A 134 24.27 6.10 7.22
C MET A 134 25.20 5.50 8.29
N GLY A 135 25.37 4.18 8.39
CA GLY A 135 26.17 3.50 9.42
C GLY A 135 25.57 3.59 10.82
N LEU A 136 24.25 3.82 10.93
CA LEU A 136 23.51 3.81 12.18
C LEU A 136 23.07 2.38 12.56
N ILE A 137 23.00 1.48 11.58
CA ILE A 137 22.75 0.04 11.77
C ILE A 137 24.06 -0.70 11.48
N GLU A 138 24.88 -0.84 12.53
CA GLU A 138 26.10 -1.62 12.50
C GLU A 138 26.42 -2.10 13.91
N ASN A 139 26.97 -3.30 14.05
CA ASN A 139 27.39 -3.80 15.34
C ASN A 139 28.56 -2.97 15.88
N GLY A 140 28.40 -2.36 17.06
CA GLY A 140 29.45 -1.53 17.68
C GLY A 140 29.56 -0.10 17.16
N THR A 141 28.57 0.40 16.39
CA THR A 141 28.57 1.79 15.91
C THR A 141 28.68 2.82 17.04
N THR A 142 29.51 3.84 16.83
CA THR A 142 29.64 4.99 17.73
C THR A 142 28.77 6.17 17.33
N LYS A 143 28.03 6.07 16.21
CA LYS A 143 27.14 7.11 15.74
C LYS A 143 25.93 7.24 16.67
N ARG A 144 25.58 8.47 17.02
CA ARG A 144 24.48 8.77 17.96
C ARG A 144 23.26 9.23 17.19
N ILE A 145 22.10 8.76 17.63
CA ILE A 145 20.82 9.19 17.07
C ILE A 145 20.47 10.57 17.63
N ASP A 146 19.93 11.42 16.77
CA ASP A 146 19.48 12.75 17.14
C ASP A 146 18.12 12.73 17.85
N ARG A 147 17.83 13.82 18.55
CA ARG A 147 16.62 13.99 19.36
C ARG A 147 15.34 14.03 18.52
N LEU A 148 15.38 14.59 17.31
CA LEU A 148 14.23 14.68 16.43
C LEU A 148 13.81 13.29 15.93
N THR A 149 14.75 12.47 15.49
CA THR A 149 14.48 11.10 15.03
C THR A 149 13.82 10.27 16.15
N VAL A 150 14.36 10.33 17.36
CA VAL A 150 13.78 9.66 18.52
C VAL A 150 12.36 10.16 18.84
N THR A 151 12.15 11.47 18.74
CA THR A 151 10.84 12.09 18.97
C THR A 151 9.79 11.59 17.97
N VAL A 152 10.14 11.54 16.68
CA VAL A 152 9.26 11.00 15.65
C VAL A 152 8.94 9.54 15.94
N SER A 153 9.95 8.71 16.19
CA SER A 153 9.74 7.29 16.51
C SER A 153 8.87 7.07 17.75
N MET A 154 9.08 7.83 18.82
CA MET A 154 8.26 7.71 20.04
C MET A 154 6.81 8.13 19.81
N SER A 155 6.57 9.21 19.06
CA SER A 155 5.20 9.63 18.76
C SER A 155 4.43 8.56 17.96
N ARG A 156 5.10 7.90 17.00
CA ARG A 156 4.57 6.76 16.22
C ARG A 156 4.33 5.54 17.10
N ALA A 157 5.26 5.23 18.00
CA ALA A 157 5.09 4.13 18.95
C ALA A 157 3.87 4.32 19.85
N MET A 158 3.57 5.57 20.19
CA MET A 158 2.40 5.97 20.97
C MET A 158 1.12 6.16 20.15
N GLY A 159 1.16 6.02 18.81
CA GLY A 159 0.01 6.19 17.91
C GLY A 159 -0.52 7.63 17.83
N LEU A 160 0.27 8.63 18.21
CA LEU A 160 -0.19 10.02 18.33
C LEU A 160 -0.33 10.73 16.99
N GLU A 161 0.25 10.18 15.93
CA GLU A 161 0.12 10.67 14.54
C GLU A 161 -1.32 10.62 14.04
N ASN A 162 -2.10 9.64 14.50
CA ASN A 162 -3.51 9.43 14.16
C ASN A 162 -4.45 10.35 14.94
N SER A 163 -3.93 11.11 15.91
CA SER A 163 -4.73 12.06 16.67
C SER A 163 -5.27 13.17 15.76
N THR A 164 -6.59 13.36 15.81
CA THR A 164 -7.32 14.47 15.19
C THR A 164 -7.30 15.74 16.05
N LYS A 165 -6.73 15.67 17.25
CA LYS A 165 -6.59 16.80 18.16
C LYS A 165 -5.72 17.88 17.51
N GLN A 166 -6.18 19.13 17.59
CA GLN A 166 -5.35 20.28 17.26
C GLN A 166 -4.33 20.50 18.38
N PHE A 167 -3.05 20.48 18.02
CA PHE A 167 -1.96 20.71 18.96
C PHE A 167 -1.63 22.20 19.07
N ALA A 168 -1.24 22.64 20.27
CA ALA A 168 -0.71 23.98 20.47
C ALA A 168 0.57 24.19 19.65
N SER A 169 0.82 25.43 19.22
CA SER A 169 2.05 25.80 18.52
C SER A 169 3.26 25.56 19.42
N LEU A 170 4.35 25.06 18.83
CA LEU A 170 5.63 24.91 19.50
C LEU A 170 6.19 26.30 19.84
N ILE A 171 6.67 26.47 21.07
CA ILE A 171 7.22 27.74 21.58
C ILE A 171 8.76 27.70 21.72
N TYR A 172 9.41 26.69 21.14
CA TYR A 172 10.87 26.56 21.18
C TYR A 172 11.51 27.65 20.30
N GLN A 173 12.63 28.21 20.77
CA GLN A 173 13.38 29.23 20.03
C GLN A 173 13.93 28.71 18.70
N ASP A 174 14.17 27.40 18.59
CA ASP A 174 14.70 26.71 17.40
C ASP A 174 13.62 25.89 16.68
N THR A 175 12.34 26.26 16.82
CA THR A 175 11.22 25.59 16.12
C THR A 175 11.43 25.56 14.60
N GLU A 176 12.04 26.59 14.03
CA GLU A 176 12.32 26.64 12.59
C GLU A 176 13.40 25.65 12.12
N SER A 177 14.24 25.17 13.03
CA SER A 177 15.18 24.07 12.77
C SER A 177 14.50 22.70 12.68
N ILE A 178 13.21 22.62 13.03
CA ILE A 178 12.40 21.41 12.91
C ILE A 178 11.65 21.44 11.58
N THR A 179 11.88 20.45 10.72
CA THR A 179 11.17 20.31 9.43
C THR A 179 9.65 20.38 9.67
N PRO A 180 8.89 21.18 8.89
CA PRO A 180 7.46 21.43 9.14
C PRO A 180 6.62 20.16 9.36
N ARG A 181 6.84 19.11 8.57
CA ARG A 181 6.14 17.81 8.70
C ARG A 181 6.38 17.10 10.04
N PHE A 182 7.50 17.37 10.72
CA PHE A 182 7.82 16.75 12.01
C PHE A 182 7.36 17.57 13.22
N ARG A 183 6.93 18.81 13.03
CA ARG A 183 6.45 19.68 14.13
C ARG A 183 5.23 19.07 14.84
N LYS A 184 4.34 18.38 14.11
CA LYS A 184 3.18 17.68 14.71
C LYS A 184 3.63 16.59 15.70
N HIS A 185 4.68 15.83 15.40
CA HIS A 185 5.18 14.76 16.28
C HIS A 185 5.80 15.32 17.56
N VAL A 186 6.52 16.45 17.45
CA VAL A 186 7.08 17.14 18.62
C VAL A 186 5.95 17.70 19.49
N ALA A 187 4.97 18.38 18.87
CA ALA A 187 3.84 18.98 19.58
C ALA A 187 2.97 17.92 20.28
N SER A 188 2.78 16.75 19.66
CA SER A 188 2.01 15.67 20.27
C SER A 188 2.71 15.04 21.47
N LEU A 189 4.04 14.93 21.46
CA LEU A 189 4.77 14.48 22.65
C LEU A 189 4.83 15.53 23.77
N VAL A 190 4.77 16.82 23.44
CA VAL A 190 4.59 17.88 24.45
C VAL A 190 3.23 17.76 25.11
N ASP A 191 2.17 17.60 24.31
CA ASP A 191 0.80 17.42 24.81
C ASP A 191 0.63 16.14 25.65
N ALA A 192 1.29 15.05 25.25
CA ALA A 192 1.36 13.82 26.02
C ALA A 192 2.22 13.92 27.30
N GLY A 193 2.91 15.04 27.51
CA GLY A 193 3.80 15.29 28.65
C GLY A 193 5.15 14.59 28.58
N VAL A 194 5.46 13.89 27.47
CA VAL A 194 6.73 13.20 27.24
C VAL A 194 7.86 14.21 27.02
N LEU A 195 7.57 15.30 26.32
CA LEU A 195 8.49 16.42 26.13
C LEU A 195 8.09 17.62 26.98
N ASN A 196 9.10 18.36 27.45
CA ASN A 196 8.89 19.62 28.15
C ASN A 196 8.56 20.74 27.14
N PRO A 197 7.44 21.47 27.28
CA PRO A 197 7.08 22.59 26.40
C PRO A 197 8.10 23.74 26.37
N GLN A 198 8.93 23.92 27.41
CA GLN A 198 9.97 24.95 27.46
C GLN A 198 11.32 24.49 26.91
N GLY A 199 11.53 23.19 26.72
CA GLY A 199 12.79 22.65 26.17
C GLY A 199 13.95 22.76 27.15
N ARG A 200 15.19 22.61 26.66
CA ARG A 200 16.42 22.91 27.41
C ARG A 200 16.82 24.34 27.07
N ASP A 201 16.84 25.21 28.06
CA ASP A 201 17.21 26.64 27.89
C ASP A 201 16.40 27.35 26.78
N GLY A 202 15.10 26.98 26.64
CA GLY A 202 14.21 27.52 25.62
C GLY A 202 14.28 26.83 24.25
N LYS A 203 15.12 25.80 24.09
CA LYS A 203 15.36 25.11 22.81
C LYS A 203 14.95 23.64 22.84
N PHE A 204 14.53 23.12 21.69
CA PHE A 204 14.28 21.70 21.48
C PHE A 204 15.56 20.92 21.21
N GLU A 205 16.52 21.51 20.48
CA GLU A 205 17.78 20.91 20.06
C GLU A 205 17.60 19.67 19.14
N PRO A 206 17.01 19.82 17.94
CA PRO A 206 16.60 18.68 17.10
C PRO A 206 17.74 17.73 16.71
N PHE A 207 18.94 18.27 16.48
CA PHE A 207 20.12 17.51 16.04
C PHE A 207 21.02 17.03 17.20
N ALA A 208 20.69 17.39 18.44
CA ALA A 208 21.49 16.99 19.59
C ALA A 208 21.31 15.49 19.88
N PRO A 209 22.37 14.79 20.30
CA PRO A 209 22.24 13.41 20.74
C PRO A 209 21.45 13.35 22.06
N ILE A 210 20.68 12.28 22.23
CA ILE A 210 19.90 12.07 23.45
C ILE A 210 20.58 11.11 24.42
N LYS A 211 20.56 11.45 25.72
CA LYS A 211 21.15 10.60 26.76
C LYS A 211 20.21 9.45 27.14
N ARG A 212 20.77 8.33 27.57
CA ARG A 212 20.02 7.14 27.97
C ARG A 212 19.12 7.37 29.18
N ALA A 213 19.53 8.21 30.14
CA ALA A 213 18.69 8.63 31.26
C ALA A 213 17.48 9.47 30.82
N GLU A 214 17.65 10.33 29.82
CA GLU A 214 16.55 11.13 29.26
C GLU A 214 15.54 10.21 28.57
N MET A 215 16.04 9.19 27.84
CA MET A 215 15.19 8.18 27.25
C MET A 215 14.45 7.33 28.27
N ALA A 216 15.07 6.95 29.38
CA ALA A 216 14.38 6.23 30.44
C ALA A 216 13.17 7.02 30.98
N LYS A 217 13.36 8.33 31.20
CA LYS A 217 12.25 9.22 31.60
C LYS A 217 11.18 9.29 30.52
N MET A 218 11.56 9.50 29.26
CA MET A 218 10.60 9.59 28.15
C MET A 218 9.79 8.30 28.00
N ILE A 219 10.44 7.13 28.05
CA ILE A 219 9.79 5.81 27.99
C ILE A 219 8.83 5.61 29.16
N LYS A 220 9.21 6.00 30.38
CA LYS A 220 8.34 5.92 31.55
C LYS A 220 7.08 6.77 31.38
N VAL A 221 7.23 8.02 30.95
CA VAL A 221 6.09 8.92 30.75
C VAL A 221 5.20 8.41 29.62
N ALA A 222 5.78 7.92 28.52
CA ALA A 222 5.05 7.31 27.42
C ALA A 222 4.28 6.06 27.87
N TYR A 223 4.91 5.20 28.69
CA TYR A 223 4.27 4.01 29.26
C TYR A 223 3.06 4.38 30.13
N ASP A 224 3.20 5.34 31.03
CA ASP A 224 2.09 5.81 31.89
C ASP A 224 0.98 6.48 31.07
N TYR A 225 1.33 7.14 29.97
CA TYR A 225 0.36 7.69 29.02
C TYR A 225 -0.42 6.56 28.34
N LEU A 226 0.26 5.53 27.83
CA LEU A 226 -0.35 4.39 27.14
C LEU A 226 -1.21 3.52 28.05
N ALA A 227 -0.86 3.42 29.34
CA ALA A 227 -1.70 2.74 30.33
C ALA A 227 -3.08 3.42 30.49
N ARG A 228 -3.16 4.74 30.27
CA ARG A 228 -4.40 5.53 30.36
C ARG A 228 -5.07 5.72 28.99
N ASN A 229 -4.28 5.68 27.92
CA ASN A 229 -4.70 5.89 26.55
C ASN A 229 -4.14 4.73 25.70
N PRO A 230 -4.74 3.53 25.78
CA PRO A 230 -4.25 2.37 25.04
C PRO A 230 -4.24 2.70 23.55
N VAL A 231 -3.11 2.47 22.88
CA VAL A 231 -3.11 2.47 21.41
C VAL A 231 -3.95 1.26 21.01
N GLU A 232 -5.14 1.49 20.45
CA GLU A 232 -5.87 0.42 19.79
C GLU A 232 -4.92 -0.19 18.75
N ALA A 233 -4.72 -1.52 18.80
CA ALA A 233 -3.90 -2.19 17.82
C ALA A 233 -4.38 -1.73 16.45
N ALA A 234 -3.48 -1.16 15.64
CA ALA A 234 -3.81 -0.76 14.29
C ALA A 234 -4.43 -1.99 13.63
N VAL A 235 -5.76 -1.95 13.44
CA VAL A 235 -6.47 -3.00 12.75
C VAL A 235 -5.76 -3.05 11.41
N LYS A 236 -5.17 -4.21 11.08
CA LYS A 236 -4.74 -4.42 9.71
C LYS A 236 -6.02 -4.58 8.92
N GLU A 237 -6.60 -3.44 8.54
CA GLU A 237 -7.89 -3.34 7.88
C GLU A 237 -7.74 -4.03 6.54
N ALA A 238 -8.30 -5.23 6.48
CA ALA A 238 -8.60 -5.90 5.25
C ALA A 238 -10.09 -5.76 5.02
N THR A 239 -10.47 -5.51 3.77
CA THR A 239 -11.86 -5.53 3.33
C THR A 239 -12.09 -6.81 2.53
N ILE A 240 -13.25 -7.43 2.73
CA ILE A 240 -13.72 -8.50 1.87
C ILE A 240 -15.15 -8.21 1.42
N LYS A 241 -15.44 -8.54 0.16
CA LYS A 241 -16.78 -8.44 -0.42
C LYS A 241 -17.27 -9.83 -0.76
N GLY A 242 -18.53 -10.15 -0.47
CA GLY A 242 -19.08 -11.45 -0.83
C GLY A 242 -20.52 -11.64 -0.41
N ILE A 243 -20.96 -12.90 -0.38
CA ILE A 243 -22.32 -13.30 -0.02
C ILE A 243 -22.29 -14.03 1.31
N ILE A 244 -23.11 -13.58 2.26
CA ILE A 244 -23.28 -14.26 3.55
C ILE A 244 -23.85 -15.65 3.31
N GLN A 245 -23.15 -16.70 3.75
CA GLN A 245 -23.62 -18.08 3.66
C GLN A 245 -24.36 -18.50 4.90
N THR A 246 -23.86 -18.10 6.07
CA THR A 246 -24.44 -18.44 7.36
C THR A 246 -24.08 -17.37 8.38
N ASN A 247 -24.96 -17.19 9.35
CA ASN A 247 -24.69 -16.52 10.60
C ASN A 247 -25.05 -17.47 11.75
N ALA A 248 -24.20 -17.54 12.77
CA ALA A 248 -24.42 -18.43 13.91
C ALA A 248 -23.96 -17.78 15.21
N VAL A 249 -24.74 -17.96 16.28
CA VAL A 249 -24.37 -17.55 17.63
C VAL A 249 -23.42 -18.59 18.22
N THR A 250 -22.24 -18.15 18.65
CA THR A 250 -21.21 -19.02 19.25
C THR A 250 -20.76 -18.42 20.59
N GLY A 251 -21.36 -18.91 21.69
CA GLY A 251 -21.17 -18.29 23.01
C GLY A 251 -21.81 -16.90 23.08
N GLU A 252 -21.06 -15.88 23.54
CA GLU A 252 -21.53 -14.47 23.60
C GLU A 252 -21.38 -13.70 22.27
N ASN A 253 -20.78 -14.29 21.23
CA ASN A 253 -20.49 -13.60 19.97
C ASN A 253 -21.27 -14.21 18.79
N TYR A 254 -21.50 -13.40 17.76
CA TYR A 254 -22.01 -13.86 16.47
C TYR A 254 -20.83 -14.22 15.57
N SER A 255 -21.03 -15.18 14.68
CA SER A 255 -20.12 -15.47 13.58
C SER A 255 -20.85 -15.30 12.25
N VAL A 256 -20.16 -14.75 11.25
CA VAL A 256 -20.68 -14.53 9.90
C VAL A 256 -19.72 -15.17 8.91
N THR A 257 -20.20 -16.10 8.08
CA THR A 257 -19.40 -16.73 7.02
C THR A 257 -19.73 -16.10 5.67
N VAL A 258 -18.73 -15.63 4.95
CA VAL A 258 -18.85 -14.96 3.65
C VAL A 258 -18.18 -15.79 2.56
N LYS A 259 -18.89 -15.96 1.44
CA LYS A 259 -18.37 -16.58 0.23
C LYS A 259 -17.86 -15.53 -0.76
N THR A 260 -16.64 -15.72 -1.23
CA THR A 260 -15.97 -14.85 -2.22
C THR A 260 -15.45 -15.70 -3.37
N GLY A 261 -16.13 -15.70 -4.51
CA GLY A 261 -15.85 -16.69 -5.56
C GLY A 261 -16.07 -18.12 -5.06
N ASN A 262 -14.99 -18.91 -4.99
CA ASN A 262 -15.03 -20.29 -4.46
C ASN A 262 -14.63 -20.39 -2.98
N ASP A 263 -14.12 -19.32 -2.38
CA ASP A 263 -13.57 -19.34 -1.02
C ASP A 263 -14.63 -18.98 0.03
N LEU A 264 -14.53 -19.60 1.21
CA LEU A 264 -15.33 -19.29 2.39
C LEU A 264 -14.45 -18.71 3.48
N LYS A 265 -14.92 -17.65 4.14
CA LYS A 265 -14.23 -17.04 5.28
C LYS A 265 -15.20 -16.65 6.39
N THR A 266 -14.87 -17.01 7.62
CA THR A 266 -15.71 -16.75 8.80
C THR A 266 -15.14 -15.62 9.66
N PHE A 267 -16.02 -14.72 10.10
CA PHE A 267 -15.70 -13.55 10.90
C PHE A 267 -16.43 -13.57 12.22
N ILE A 268 -15.78 -13.07 13.27
CA ILE A 268 -16.37 -12.89 14.59
C ILE A 268 -16.97 -11.49 14.66
N VAL A 269 -18.28 -11.41 14.89
CA VAL A 269 -19.06 -10.19 15.10
C VAL A 269 -19.34 -10.03 16.60
N THR A 270 -19.00 -8.86 17.14
CA THR A 270 -19.08 -8.57 18.57
C THR A 270 -19.96 -7.35 18.83
N SER A 271 -20.26 -7.04 20.09
CA SER A 271 -21.01 -5.83 20.47
C SER A 271 -20.34 -4.51 20.06
N LYS A 272 -19.05 -4.53 19.71
CA LYS A 272 -18.29 -3.38 19.21
C LYS A 272 -18.27 -3.26 17.68
N THR A 273 -18.75 -4.27 16.96
CA THR A 273 -18.78 -4.26 15.50
C THR A 273 -19.85 -3.29 15.02
N GLU A 274 -19.48 -2.34 14.15
CA GLU A 274 -20.47 -1.49 13.49
C GLU A 274 -21.19 -2.29 12.42
N ILE A 275 -22.52 -2.33 12.49
CA ILE A 275 -23.36 -3.09 11.54
C ILE A 275 -24.33 -2.11 10.91
N ASN A 276 -24.30 -2.02 9.59
CA ASN A 276 -25.27 -1.24 8.83
C ASN A 276 -25.96 -2.14 7.81
N ILE A 277 -27.27 -1.96 7.65
CA ILE A 277 -28.07 -2.55 6.59
C ILE A 277 -28.66 -1.38 5.78
N ASP A 278 -28.34 -1.32 4.49
CA ASP A 278 -28.73 -0.24 3.57
C ASP A 278 -28.37 1.17 4.09
N GLY A 279 -27.19 1.28 4.69
CA GLY A 279 -26.69 2.54 5.28
C GLY A 279 -27.35 2.94 6.59
N ARG A 280 -28.20 2.09 7.19
CA ARG A 280 -28.81 2.32 8.52
C ARG A 280 -28.21 1.38 9.56
N LYS A 281 -27.93 1.90 10.75
CA LYS A 281 -27.42 1.11 11.88
C LYS A 281 -28.37 -0.03 12.24
N SER A 282 -27.81 -1.21 12.48
CA SER A 282 -28.53 -2.47 12.67
C SER A 282 -27.86 -3.35 13.75
N THR A 283 -28.37 -4.57 13.94
CA THR A 283 -27.96 -5.54 14.96
C THR A 283 -27.61 -6.90 14.35
N PRO A 284 -26.77 -7.73 15.00
CA PRO A 284 -26.29 -9.00 14.43
C PRO A 284 -27.39 -10.02 14.09
N ASP A 285 -28.53 -9.97 14.76
CA ASP A 285 -29.70 -10.82 14.51
C ASP A 285 -30.40 -10.51 13.18
N GLN A 286 -30.18 -9.32 12.61
CA GLN A 286 -30.73 -8.93 11.31
C GLN A 286 -29.85 -9.34 10.12
N ILE A 287 -28.66 -9.88 10.41
CA ILE A 287 -27.79 -10.49 9.41
C ILE A 287 -28.39 -11.84 9.02
N ILE A 288 -28.59 -12.11 7.75
CA ILE A 288 -29.12 -13.40 7.27
C ILE A 288 -28.33 -13.91 6.06
N ALA A 289 -28.37 -15.22 5.84
CA ALA A 289 -27.78 -15.84 4.66
C ALA A 289 -28.40 -15.30 3.36
N GLY A 290 -27.57 -15.14 2.32
CA GLY A 290 -27.94 -14.62 1.01
C GLY A 290 -27.69 -13.12 0.80
N GLN A 291 -27.48 -12.35 1.87
CA GLN A 291 -27.19 -10.91 1.78
C GLN A 291 -25.79 -10.63 1.19
N GLN A 292 -25.67 -9.57 0.39
CA GLN A 292 -24.36 -9.05 0.01
C GLN A 292 -23.76 -8.25 1.15
N VAL A 293 -22.46 -8.42 1.35
CA VAL A 293 -21.75 -7.79 2.46
C VAL A 293 -20.37 -7.33 2.05
N GLU A 294 -20.00 -6.16 2.56
CA GLU A 294 -18.61 -5.71 2.67
C GLU A 294 -18.22 -5.73 4.16
N ILE A 295 -17.21 -6.52 4.49
CA ILE A 295 -16.70 -6.62 5.86
C ILE A 295 -15.30 -6.02 5.91
N ALA A 296 -15.14 -5.00 6.76
CA ALA A 296 -13.84 -4.55 7.24
C ALA A 296 -13.48 -5.34 8.51
N TYR A 297 -12.31 -5.96 8.55
CA TYR A 297 -11.92 -6.84 9.64
C TYR A 297 -10.44 -6.76 9.98
N ASP A 298 -10.12 -7.16 11.21
CA ASP A 298 -8.75 -7.40 11.65
C ASP A 298 -8.22 -8.69 10.99
N ALA A 299 -7.26 -8.56 10.09
CA ALA A 299 -6.67 -9.68 9.37
C ALA A 299 -6.04 -10.75 10.27
N ASN A 300 -5.65 -10.42 11.50
CA ASN A 300 -4.98 -11.35 12.43
C ASN A 300 -5.98 -12.14 13.28
N THR A 301 -7.12 -11.53 13.64
CA THR A 301 -8.10 -12.15 14.54
C THR A 301 -9.40 -12.55 13.84
N SER A 302 -9.58 -12.19 12.57
CA SER A 302 -10.84 -12.33 11.82
C SER A 302 -12.04 -11.71 12.54
N ARG A 303 -11.80 -10.67 13.36
CA ARG A 303 -12.85 -9.92 14.06
C ARG A 303 -13.35 -8.83 13.13
N ALA A 304 -14.66 -8.78 12.91
CA ALA A 304 -15.29 -7.75 12.11
C ALA A 304 -15.26 -6.41 12.88
N VAL A 305 -14.75 -5.38 12.21
CA VAL A 305 -14.78 -3.99 12.67
C VAL A 305 -16.05 -3.33 12.16
N LYS A 306 -16.33 -3.51 10.87
CA LYS A 306 -17.54 -3.00 10.20
C LYS A 306 -18.15 -4.07 9.30
N VAL A 307 -19.46 -4.18 9.34
CA VAL A 307 -20.27 -5.06 8.49
C VAL A 307 -21.32 -4.19 7.80
N ASP A 308 -21.07 -3.86 6.53
CA ASP A 308 -22.02 -3.13 5.70
C ASP A 308 -22.76 -4.12 4.79
N ILE A 309 -24.05 -4.25 5.01
CA ILE A 309 -24.95 -5.15 4.29
C ILE A 309 -25.84 -4.34 3.36
N SER A 310 -25.99 -4.84 2.14
CA SER A 310 -26.98 -4.35 1.18
C SER A 310 -28.11 -5.38 1.05
N THR A 311 -29.35 -4.97 1.31
CA THR A 311 -30.56 -5.80 1.07
C THR A 311 -31.05 -5.71 -0.36
N GLU A 312 -30.45 -4.83 -1.18
CA GLU A 312 -30.55 -4.94 -2.62
C GLU A 312 -29.80 -6.20 -3.07
N PHE A 313 -30.45 -7.37 -2.95
CA PHE A 313 -30.07 -8.49 -3.78
C PHE A 313 -30.32 -8.02 -5.22
N LYS A 314 -29.23 -7.89 -5.98
CA LYS A 314 -29.24 -7.58 -7.41
C LYS A 314 -28.41 -8.65 -8.06
N GLN A 315 -29.00 -9.82 -8.29
CA GLN A 315 -28.38 -10.77 -9.20
C GLN A 315 -28.62 -10.23 -10.61
N VAL A 316 -27.57 -9.70 -11.22
CA VAL A 316 -27.60 -9.27 -12.62
C VAL A 316 -27.15 -10.44 -13.48
N GLY A 317 -27.96 -10.81 -14.46
CA GLY A 317 -27.63 -11.83 -15.43
C GLY A 317 -28.04 -11.41 -16.84
N GLU A 318 -27.50 -12.10 -17.83
CA GLU A 318 -27.96 -12.01 -19.22
C GLU A 318 -28.77 -13.27 -19.54
N ALA A 319 -29.89 -13.12 -20.25
CA ALA A 319 -30.74 -14.22 -20.65
C ALA A 319 -31.39 -13.98 -22.01
N ALA A 320 -31.80 -15.07 -22.68
CA ALA A 320 -32.80 -15.00 -23.73
C ALA A 320 -34.20 -15.25 -23.15
N ILE A 321 -35.20 -14.48 -23.57
CA ILE A 321 -36.60 -14.77 -23.26
C ILE A 321 -37.05 -15.95 -24.13
N ILE A 322 -37.47 -17.05 -23.51
CA ILE A 322 -37.87 -18.27 -24.26
C ILE A 322 -39.37 -18.54 -24.22
N LEU A 323 -40.05 -18.23 -23.11
CA LEU A 323 -41.46 -18.52 -22.92
C LEU A 323 -42.11 -17.47 -22.01
N GLU A 324 -43.19 -16.85 -22.48
CA GLU A 324 -44.15 -16.16 -21.62
C GLU A 324 -45.25 -17.15 -21.22
N ALA A 325 -45.53 -17.30 -19.93
CA ALA A 325 -46.60 -18.19 -19.49
C ALA A 325 -47.95 -17.59 -19.91
N PRO A 326 -48.72 -18.21 -20.84
CA PRO A 326 -49.91 -17.58 -21.42
C PRO A 326 -51.01 -17.25 -20.39
N ASN A 327 -50.99 -17.96 -19.25
CA ASN A 327 -52.02 -17.91 -18.22
C ASN A 327 -51.60 -17.14 -16.96
N ASN A 328 -50.34 -16.67 -16.86
CA ASN A 328 -49.84 -15.93 -15.69
C ASN A 328 -49.10 -14.66 -16.12
N LYS A 329 -49.75 -13.51 -15.95
CA LYS A 329 -49.26 -12.21 -16.43
C LYS A 329 -47.95 -11.77 -15.77
N ASP A 330 -47.61 -12.32 -14.62
CA ASP A 330 -46.44 -11.91 -13.85
C ASP A 330 -45.25 -12.86 -14.02
N GLU A 331 -45.34 -13.97 -14.77
CA GLU A 331 -44.22 -14.91 -14.92
C GLU A 331 -43.47 -14.77 -16.25
N LEU A 332 -42.15 -14.94 -16.21
CA LEU A 332 -41.24 -15.00 -17.36
C LEU A 332 -40.32 -16.20 -17.24
N THR A 333 -40.02 -16.85 -18.37
CA THR A 333 -38.98 -17.89 -18.44
C THR A 333 -37.76 -17.36 -19.16
N LEU A 334 -36.64 -17.31 -18.45
CA LEU A 334 -35.35 -16.84 -18.92
C LEU A 334 -34.43 -18.04 -19.19
N GLU A 335 -33.89 -18.16 -20.40
CA GLU A 335 -32.79 -19.09 -20.70
C GLU A 335 -31.47 -18.40 -20.38
N VAL A 336 -30.77 -18.89 -19.37
CA VAL A 336 -29.45 -18.43 -18.95
C VAL A 336 -28.40 -19.45 -19.36
N GLU A 337 -27.20 -18.99 -19.67
CA GLU A 337 -26.05 -19.85 -19.95
C GLU A 337 -25.07 -19.77 -18.78
N GLU A 338 -24.87 -20.89 -18.08
CA GLU A 338 -23.92 -21.00 -16.96
C GLU A 338 -22.90 -22.08 -17.30
N ASN A 339 -21.61 -21.72 -17.35
CA ASN A 339 -20.51 -22.64 -17.66
C ASN A 339 -20.68 -23.44 -18.97
N GLY A 340 -21.27 -22.83 -20.00
CA GLY A 340 -21.53 -23.45 -21.30
C GLY A 340 -22.74 -24.40 -21.34
N ALA A 341 -23.49 -24.50 -20.25
CA ALA A 341 -24.76 -25.22 -20.20
C ALA A 341 -25.94 -24.24 -20.14
N LYS A 342 -26.97 -24.51 -20.94
CA LYS A 342 -28.22 -23.73 -20.93
C LYS A 342 -29.14 -24.21 -19.81
N LYS A 343 -29.72 -23.27 -19.07
CA LYS A 343 -30.66 -23.50 -17.98
C LYS A 343 -31.85 -22.56 -18.09
N ASN A 344 -33.03 -23.07 -17.80
CA ASN A 344 -34.27 -22.28 -17.83
C ASN A 344 -34.65 -21.87 -16.41
N LEU A 345 -34.80 -20.57 -16.19
CA LEU A 345 -35.27 -19.99 -14.94
C LEU A 345 -36.70 -19.50 -15.12
N LYS A 346 -37.62 -20.08 -14.36
CA LYS A 346 -39.00 -19.60 -14.30
C LYS A 346 -39.13 -18.65 -13.12
N LEU A 347 -39.38 -17.37 -13.40
CA LEU A 347 -39.29 -16.28 -12.43
C LEU A 347 -40.52 -15.39 -12.49
N LYS A 348 -40.87 -14.76 -11.36
CA LYS A 348 -41.95 -13.78 -11.28
C LYS A 348 -41.40 -12.37 -11.45
N LEU A 349 -42.10 -11.51 -12.17
CA LEU A 349 -41.83 -10.09 -12.29
C LEU A 349 -42.42 -9.38 -11.05
N ALA A 350 -41.59 -8.63 -10.33
CA ALA A 350 -42.04 -7.87 -9.18
C ALA A 350 -43.05 -6.79 -9.64
N PRO A 351 -44.07 -6.45 -8.82
CA PRO A 351 -45.02 -5.38 -9.17
C PRO A 351 -44.38 -4.01 -9.43
N THR A 352 -43.20 -3.77 -8.85
CA THR A 352 -42.40 -2.55 -9.00
C THR A 352 -41.31 -2.66 -10.06
N ALA A 353 -41.27 -3.75 -10.81
CA ALA A 353 -40.18 -4.00 -11.74
C ALA A 353 -40.18 -2.98 -12.89
N SER A 354 -38.99 -2.45 -13.21
CA SER A 354 -38.80 -1.57 -14.36
C SER A 354 -38.33 -2.37 -15.57
N ILE A 355 -38.99 -2.21 -16.71
CA ILE A 355 -38.59 -2.83 -17.99
C ILE A 355 -38.17 -1.70 -18.93
N LEU A 356 -36.94 -1.77 -19.43
CA LEU A 356 -36.38 -0.81 -20.36
C LEU A 356 -36.13 -1.44 -21.73
N ASP A 357 -36.28 -0.65 -22.79
CA ASP A 357 -35.74 -0.89 -24.13
C ASP A 357 -34.99 0.38 -24.53
N ASP A 358 -33.67 0.27 -24.68
CA ASP A 358 -32.77 1.39 -24.99
C ASP A 358 -32.97 2.62 -24.08
N GLY A 359 -33.04 2.37 -22.77
CA GLY A 359 -33.22 3.40 -21.75
C GLY A 359 -34.64 3.98 -21.64
N ARG A 360 -35.59 3.54 -22.47
CA ARG A 360 -37.01 3.94 -22.38
C ARG A 360 -37.81 2.90 -21.62
N VAL A 361 -38.65 3.36 -20.69
CA VAL A 361 -39.57 2.49 -19.95
C VAL A 361 -40.62 1.95 -20.92
N ILE A 362 -40.68 0.62 -21.00
CA ILE A 362 -41.67 -0.13 -21.77
C ILE A 362 -42.48 -1.04 -20.84
N THR A 363 -43.58 -1.56 -21.36
CA THR A 363 -44.40 -2.57 -20.69
C THR A 363 -43.99 -3.97 -21.13
N LYS A 364 -44.28 -4.98 -20.31
CA LYS A 364 -43.90 -6.39 -20.56
C LYS A 364 -44.36 -6.90 -21.94
N ASP A 365 -45.53 -6.49 -22.43
CA ASP A 365 -46.08 -6.89 -23.74
C ASP A 365 -45.23 -6.48 -24.94
N LYS A 366 -44.20 -5.64 -24.74
CA LYS A 366 -43.23 -5.26 -25.77
C LYS A 366 -42.01 -6.18 -25.85
N LEU A 367 -41.85 -7.08 -24.87
CA LEU A 367 -40.84 -8.13 -24.92
C LEU A 367 -41.32 -9.27 -25.81
N ALA A 368 -40.42 -9.86 -26.57
CA ALA A 368 -40.70 -10.98 -27.47
C ALA A 368 -39.83 -12.19 -27.14
N VAL A 369 -40.32 -13.38 -27.47
CA VAL A 369 -39.49 -14.61 -27.46
C VAL A 369 -38.30 -14.42 -28.39
N GLY A 370 -37.11 -14.69 -27.87
CA GLY A 370 -35.83 -14.45 -28.55
C GLY A 370 -35.16 -13.13 -28.18
N ASP A 371 -35.84 -12.20 -27.52
CA ASP A 371 -35.19 -10.98 -27.02
C ASP A 371 -34.10 -11.35 -26.00
N ARG A 372 -32.92 -10.77 -26.19
CA ARG A 372 -31.84 -10.82 -25.20
C ARG A 372 -32.05 -9.70 -24.20
N VAL A 373 -31.95 -10.02 -22.92
CA VAL A 373 -32.17 -9.05 -21.85
C VAL A 373 -31.08 -9.16 -20.80
N LEU A 374 -30.71 -8.01 -20.24
CA LEU A 374 -30.14 -7.96 -18.90
C LEU A 374 -31.29 -7.97 -17.91
N TYR A 375 -31.22 -8.84 -16.91
CA TYR A 375 -32.23 -8.90 -15.86
C TYR A 375 -31.57 -8.76 -14.50
N GLN A 376 -32.31 -8.21 -13.55
CA GLN A 376 -31.92 -8.10 -12.16
C GLN A 376 -32.96 -8.78 -11.29
N LEU A 377 -32.53 -9.64 -10.37
CA LEU A 377 -33.39 -10.22 -9.35
C LEU A 377 -33.23 -9.51 -8.03
N THR A 378 -34.33 -9.26 -7.33
CA THR A 378 -34.36 -8.89 -5.91
C THR A 378 -35.16 -9.95 -5.15
N GLY A 379 -34.45 -10.72 -4.31
CA GLY A 379 -34.96 -12.01 -3.84
C GLY A 379 -35.07 -13.00 -5.01
N ASN A 380 -36.24 -13.62 -5.17
CA ASN A 380 -36.55 -14.53 -6.29
C ASN A 380 -37.31 -13.87 -7.45
N ASP A 381 -37.64 -12.59 -7.31
CA ASP A 381 -38.45 -11.87 -8.29
C ASP A 381 -37.57 -10.96 -9.15
N ILE A 382 -37.92 -10.83 -10.43
CA ILE A 382 -37.29 -9.90 -11.36
C ILE A 382 -37.68 -8.48 -10.95
N SER A 383 -36.71 -7.67 -10.52
CA SER A 383 -36.91 -6.26 -10.17
C SER A 383 -36.56 -5.31 -11.32
N TYR A 384 -35.83 -5.79 -12.33
CA TYR A 384 -35.47 -4.99 -13.49
C TYR A 384 -35.19 -5.86 -14.72
N ILE A 385 -35.57 -5.36 -15.89
CA ILE A 385 -35.23 -5.93 -17.20
C ILE A 385 -34.77 -4.79 -18.10
N ASN A 386 -33.69 -4.99 -18.84
CA ASN A 386 -33.30 -4.12 -19.95
C ASN A 386 -33.11 -4.97 -21.20
N ARG A 387 -33.95 -4.74 -22.20
CA ARG A 387 -33.83 -5.38 -23.50
C ARG A 387 -32.58 -4.88 -24.22
N LEU A 388 -31.75 -5.82 -24.65
CA LEU A 388 -30.55 -5.53 -25.40
C LEU A 388 -30.92 -5.26 -26.86
N PRO A 389 -30.40 -4.18 -27.45
CA PRO A 389 -30.68 -3.86 -28.84
C PRO A 389 -30.06 -4.91 -29.76
N LYS A 390 -30.85 -5.38 -30.73
CA LYS A 390 -30.43 -6.41 -31.69
C LYS A 390 -29.24 -5.99 -32.54
N SER A 391 -29.15 -4.72 -32.90
CA SER A 391 -28.01 -4.20 -33.66
C SER A 391 -27.63 -2.83 -33.12
N THR A 392 -26.36 -2.66 -32.78
CA THR A 392 -25.78 -1.38 -32.37
C THR A 392 -24.41 -1.20 -33.00
N ALA A 393 -23.91 0.03 -32.97
CA ALA A 393 -22.55 0.32 -33.38
C ALA A 393 -21.89 1.27 -32.37
N VAL A 394 -20.59 1.10 -32.17
CA VAL A 394 -19.76 2.01 -31.40
C VAL A 394 -18.52 2.35 -32.20
N THR A 395 -18.10 3.61 -32.14
CA THR A 395 -16.87 4.10 -32.74
C THR A 395 -15.97 4.71 -31.67
N GLY A 396 -14.66 4.57 -31.85
CA GLY A 396 -13.69 5.14 -30.92
C GLY A 396 -12.31 4.54 -31.05
N VAL A 397 -11.50 4.71 -30.00
CA VAL A 397 -10.12 4.23 -29.94
C VAL A 397 -10.07 2.89 -29.21
N LEU A 398 -9.39 1.90 -29.78
CA LEU A 398 -9.14 0.62 -29.11
C LEU A 398 -8.18 0.80 -27.93
N THR A 399 -8.63 0.56 -26.70
CA THR A 399 -7.83 0.75 -25.47
C THR A 399 -7.43 -0.53 -24.75
N GLU A 400 -8.12 -1.64 -25.01
CA GLU A 400 -7.84 -2.99 -24.48
C GLU A 400 -8.06 -4.01 -25.58
N LEU A 401 -7.21 -5.03 -25.63
CA LEU A 401 -7.31 -6.17 -26.54
C LEU A 401 -6.96 -7.45 -25.76
N GLU A 402 -7.94 -8.29 -25.49
CA GLU A 402 -7.80 -9.57 -24.81
C GLU A 402 -8.17 -10.70 -25.78
N VAL A 403 -7.16 -11.40 -26.30
CA VAL A 403 -7.33 -12.52 -27.23
C VAL A 403 -7.18 -13.83 -26.48
N ASN A 404 -8.25 -14.61 -26.41
CA ASN A 404 -8.31 -15.88 -25.68
C ASN A 404 -8.62 -17.05 -26.62
N LYS A 405 -7.91 -18.18 -26.46
CA LYS A 405 -8.16 -19.41 -27.23
C LYS A 405 -9.31 -20.27 -26.69
N ASN A 406 -9.50 -20.29 -25.36
CA ASN A 406 -10.42 -21.21 -24.66
C ASN A 406 -11.48 -20.46 -23.81
N LYS A 407 -11.55 -19.15 -23.95
CA LYS A 407 -12.47 -18.25 -23.24
C LYS A 407 -12.93 -17.16 -24.22
N PRO A 408 -14.01 -16.42 -23.94
CA PRO A 408 -14.39 -15.29 -24.78
C PRO A 408 -13.26 -14.27 -24.90
N SER A 409 -13.08 -13.72 -26.09
CA SER A 409 -12.16 -12.60 -26.32
C SER A 409 -12.89 -11.27 -26.07
N TYR A 410 -12.16 -10.25 -25.66
CA TYR A 410 -12.72 -8.93 -25.35
C TYR A 410 -11.88 -7.80 -25.97
N ILE A 411 -12.55 -6.70 -26.29
CA ILE A 411 -11.93 -5.42 -26.63
C ILE A 411 -12.50 -4.32 -25.73
N ALA A 412 -11.80 -3.21 -25.56
CA ALA A 412 -12.39 -1.98 -25.01
C ALA A 412 -12.25 -0.82 -25.99
N VAL A 413 -13.34 -0.11 -26.23
CA VAL A 413 -13.40 1.03 -27.15
C VAL A 413 -13.74 2.30 -26.36
N LYS A 414 -12.86 3.30 -26.44
CA LYS A 414 -13.06 4.62 -25.84
C LYS A 414 -13.61 5.59 -26.87
N ASN A 415 -14.83 6.07 -26.66
CA ASN A 415 -15.47 7.03 -27.56
C ASN A 415 -14.91 8.46 -27.39
N ALA A 416 -15.36 9.39 -28.25
CA ALA A 416 -14.92 10.79 -28.23
C ALA A 416 -15.22 11.53 -26.91
N SER A 417 -16.26 11.11 -26.18
CA SER A 417 -16.62 11.65 -24.86
C SER A 417 -15.75 11.09 -23.72
N GLY A 418 -14.79 10.21 -24.04
CA GLY A 418 -13.87 9.61 -23.08
C GLY A 418 -14.42 8.40 -22.33
N ILE A 419 -15.61 7.90 -22.69
CA ILE A 419 -16.23 6.72 -22.07
C ILE A 419 -15.68 5.48 -22.75
N SER A 420 -15.14 4.55 -21.96
CA SER A 420 -14.66 3.24 -22.42
C SER A 420 -15.75 2.18 -22.26
N GLN A 421 -16.08 1.48 -23.34
CA GLN A 421 -16.98 0.33 -23.36
C GLN A 421 -16.18 -0.94 -23.63
N ARG A 422 -16.27 -1.92 -22.73
CA ARG A 422 -15.68 -3.26 -22.90
C ARG A 422 -16.69 -4.17 -23.58
N ILE A 423 -16.29 -4.83 -24.66
CA ILE A 423 -17.14 -5.54 -25.62
C ILE A 423 -16.58 -6.93 -25.84
N LYS A 424 -17.42 -7.95 -25.72
CA LYS A 424 -17.07 -9.33 -26.04
C LYS A 424 -17.06 -9.51 -27.55
N VAL A 425 -16.06 -10.21 -28.09
CA VAL A 425 -15.95 -10.50 -29.52
C VAL A 425 -16.39 -11.93 -29.76
N VAL A 426 -17.34 -12.15 -30.67
CA VAL A 426 -17.77 -13.50 -31.02
C VAL A 426 -16.68 -14.23 -31.80
N ASN A 427 -16.60 -15.55 -31.67
CA ASN A 427 -15.52 -16.34 -32.28
C ASN A 427 -15.41 -16.20 -33.80
N ASN A 428 -16.52 -15.89 -34.49
CA ASN A 428 -16.58 -15.74 -35.95
C ASN A 428 -16.79 -14.28 -36.38
N ALA A 429 -16.35 -13.31 -35.57
CA ALA A 429 -16.46 -11.90 -35.93
C ALA A 429 -15.63 -11.60 -37.19
N TYR A 430 -16.16 -10.74 -38.07
CA TYR A 430 -15.41 -10.24 -39.23
C TYR A 430 -14.52 -9.07 -38.81
N ILE A 431 -13.21 -9.21 -38.93
CA ILE A 431 -12.26 -8.21 -38.41
C ILE A 431 -11.43 -7.67 -39.58
N TYR A 432 -11.54 -6.37 -39.80
CA TYR A 432 -10.80 -5.66 -40.81
C TYR A 432 -9.78 -4.73 -40.15
N ARG A 433 -8.55 -4.71 -40.67
CA ARG A 433 -7.55 -3.70 -40.34
C ARG A 433 -7.00 -3.13 -41.62
N GLN A 434 -7.06 -1.80 -41.78
CA GLN A 434 -6.69 -1.11 -43.03
C GLN A 434 -7.40 -1.73 -44.25
N SER A 435 -8.71 -1.99 -44.11
CA SER A 435 -9.58 -2.59 -45.14
C SER A 435 -9.20 -4.01 -45.59
N LYS A 436 -8.33 -4.71 -44.85
CA LYS A 436 -8.00 -6.13 -45.10
C LYS A 436 -8.58 -6.99 -43.98
N LEU A 437 -9.14 -8.14 -44.33
CA LEU A 437 -9.58 -9.14 -43.35
C LEU A 437 -8.36 -9.69 -42.62
N VAL A 438 -8.39 -9.64 -41.29
CA VAL A 438 -7.30 -10.07 -40.40
C VAL A 438 -7.87 -10.83 -39.19
N GLU A 439 -6.99 -11.49 -38.44
CA GLU A 439 -7.34 -12.08 -37.14
C GLU A 439 -7.41 -11.01 -36.04
N LEU A 440 -8.11 -11.31 -34.92
CA LEU A 440 -8.30 -10.36 -33.83
C LEU A 440 -6.99 -9.86 -33.19
N ASP A 441 -5.96 -10.71 -33.14
CA ASP A 441 -4.64 -10.38 -32.60
C ASP A 441 -3.80 -9.46 -33.50
N MET A 442 -4.27 -9.20 -34.72
CA MET A 442 -3.64 -8.25 -35.65
C MET A 442 -4.07 -6.81 -35.40
N LEU A 443 -5.09 -6.57 -34.58
CA LEU A 443 -5.45 -5.23 -34.12
C LEU A 443 -4.36 -4.68 -33.18
N ARG A 444 -4.28 -3.35 -33.05
CA ARG A 444 -3.35 -2.69 -32.14
C ARG A 444 -4.08 -1.69 -31.24
N ILE A 445 -3.73 -1.71 -29.95
CA ILE A 445 -4.23 -0.70 -29.00
C ILE A 445 -3.83 0.68 -29.53
N GLY A 446 -4.81 1.56 -29.72
CA GLY A 446 -4.66 2.87 -30.34
C GLY A 446 -5.33 2.98 -31.72
N ASP A 447 -5.63 1.85 -32.39
CA ASP A 447 -6.38 1.86 -33.64
C ASP A 447 -7.74 2.57 -33.47
N GLN A 448 -8.13 3.35 -34.48
CA GLN A 448 -9.51 3.85 -34.60
C GLN A 448 -10.38 2.69 -35.05
N VAL A 449 -11.44 2.39 -34.32
CA VAL A 449 -12.31 1.25 -34.59
C VAL A 449 -13.76 1.67 -34.73
N ALA A 450 -14.46 1.04 -35.67
CA ALA A 450 -15.90 0.99 -35.75
C ALA A 450 -16.35 -0.46 -35.50
N VAL A 451 -17.12 -0.67 -34.44
CA VAL A 451 -17.56 -2.00 -34.01
C VAL A 451 -19.06 -2.10 -34.22
N LYS A 452 -19.50 -3.05 -35.04
CA LYS A 452 -20.91 -3.44 -35.11
C LYS A 452 -21.15 -4.59 -34.16
N MET A 453 -22.21 -4.45 -33.38
CA MET A 453 -22.57 -5.39 -32.33
C MET A 453 -23.98 -5.92 -32.57
N GLU A 454 -24.17 -7.19 -32.26
CA GLU A 454 -25.49 -7.78 -32.08
C GLU A 454 -25.69 -8.17 -30.62
N TYR A 455 -26.75 -7.66 -30.00
CA TYR A 455 -27.05 -7.86 -28.57
C TYR A 455 -25.87 -7.51 -27.64
N GLY A 456 -25.00 -6.57 -28.04
CA GLY A 456 -23.84 -6.14 -27.26
C GLY A 456 -22.56 -6.92 -27.50
N ASP A 457 -22.60 -8.02 -28.25
CA ASP A 457 -21.42 -8.77 -28.68
C ASP A 457 -20.94 -8.26 -30.05
N ALA A 458 -19.64 -8.04 -30.22
CA ALA A 458 -19.06 -7.58 -31.48
C ALA A 458 -19.09 -8.69 -32.54
N ILE A 459 -19.72 -8.41 -33.68
CA ILE A 459 -19.81 -9.29 -34.84
C ILE A 459 -18.94 -8.80 -36.01
N GLU A 460 -18.61 -7.51 -36.04
CA GLU A 460 -17.74 -6.91 -37.05
C GLU A 460 -16.93 -5.79 -36.41
N ILE A 461 -15.63 -5.73 -36.70
CA ILE A 461 -14.71 -4.67 -36.27
C ILE A 461 -13.97 -4.17 -37.49
N ASP A 462 -14.11 -2.88 -37.81
CA ASP A 462 -13.30 -2.20 -38.82
C ASP A 462 -12.31 -1.26 -38.14
N ALA A 463 -11.02 -1.54 -38.29
CA ALA A 463 -9.93 -0.83 -37.64
C ALA A 463 -9.04 -0.09 -38.64
N THR A 464 -8.75 1.17 -38.33
CA THR A 464 -7.75 1.99 -39.03
C THR A 464 -6.59 2.28 -38.10
N SER A 465 -5.36 2.00 -38.56
CA SER A 465 -4.15 2.24 -37.78
C SER A 465 -3.98 3.73 -37.47
N ALA A 466 -3.72 4.03 -36.20
CA ALA A 466 -3.36 5.37 -35.74
C ALA A 466 -1.83 5.49 -35.70
N GLN A 467 -1.18 5.40 -36.86
CA GLN A 467 0.26 5.67 -36.91
C GLN A 467 0.54 7.10 -36.46
N ARG A 468 1.51 7.25 -35.57
CA ARG A 468 1.96 8.57 -35.10
C ARG A 468 3.46 8.57 -34.89
N THR A 469 4.08 9.70 -35.18
CA THR A 469 5.52 9.92 -34.94
C THR A 469 5.69 10.82 -33.74
N LEU A 470 6.36 10.35 -32.70
CA LEU A 470 6.80 11.16 -31.57
C LEU A 470 8.21 11.67 -31.82
N LYS A 471 8.49 12.92 -31.46
CA LYS A 471 9.84 13.50 -31.47
C LYS A 471 10.20 13.92 -30.06
N GLY A 472 11.31 13.41 -29.54
CA GLY A 472 11.63 13.57 -28.13
C GLY A 472 12.83 12.75 -27.68
N SER A 473 13.01 12.64 -26.37
CA SER A 473 14.07 11.85 -25.72
C SER A 473 13.48 10.67 -24.94
N ILE A 474 14.23 9.57 -24.82
CA ILE A 474 13.81 8.43 -23.97
C ILE A 474 13.93 8.84 -22.50
N SER A 475 12.81 9.08 -21.82
CA SER A 475 12.76 9.49 -20.41
C SER A 475 12.62 8.33 -19.43
N GLY A 476 12.26 7.14 -19.91
CA GLY A 476 12.16 5.93 -19.11
C GLY A 476 12.34 4.69 -19.98
N LEU A 477 13.01 3.66 -19.43
CA LEU A 477 13.39 2.46 -20.16
C LEU A 477 13.38 1.24 -19.23
N SER A 478 12.59 0.22 -19.56
CA SER A 478 12.48 -1.02 -18.79
C SER A 478 12.96 -2.22 -19.62
N TYR A 479 14.08 -2.80 -19.20
CA TYR A 479 14.57 -4.07 -19.70
C TYR A 479 14.24 -5.17 -18.71
N ARG A 480 13.45 -6.16 -19.13
CA ARG A 480 13.20 -7.36 -18.34
C ARG A 480 13.47 -8.58 -19.19
N VAL A 481 14.28 -9.50 -18.65
CA VAL A 481 14.61 -10.76 -19.33
C VAL A 481 13.31 -11.51 -19.63
N ASN A 482 13.10 -11.87 -20.90
CA ASN A 482 11.88 -12.52 -21.42
C ASN A 482 10.60 -11.65 -21.42
N GLN A 483 10.70 -10.32 -21.35
CA GLN A 483 9.58 -9.41 -21.59
C GLN A 483 9.94 -8.40 -22.70
N SER A 484 8.92 -7.79 -23.30
CA SER A 484 9.10 -6.77 -24.33
C SER A 484 9.70 -5.49 -23.72
N THR A 485 10.64 -4.85 -24.42
CA THR A 485 11.22 -3.57 -23.99
C THR A 485 10.14 -2.49 -23.95
N GLU A 486 10.05 -1.73 -22.86
CA GLU A 486 9.13 -0.61 -22.74
C GLU A 486 9.89 0.72 -22.64
N ILE A 487 9.41 1.75 -23.34
CA ILE A 487 9.97 3.10 -23.33
C ILE A 487 8.95 4.17 -22.92
N TYR A 488 9.41 5.23 -22.27
CA TYR A 488 8.72 6.51 -22.16
C TYR A 488 9.46 7.55 -23.01
N VAL A 489 8.72 8.43 -23.66
CA VAL A 489 9.27 9.49 -24.51
C VAL A 489 8.87 10.85 -23.94
N GLU A 490 9.85 11.67 -23.59
CA GLU A 490 9.67 13.09 -23.29
C GLU A 490 9.68 13.88 -24.59
N LEU A 491 8.55 14.49 -24.93
CA LEU A 491 8.39 15.29 -26.13
C LEU A 491 9.08 16.66 -25.95
N SER A 492 9.39 17.32 -27.07
CA SER A 492 10.05 18.65 -27.07
C SER A 492 9.30 19.75 -26.29
N ASN A 493 8.01 19.55 -25.99
CA ASN A 493 7.20 20.47 -25.17
C ASN A 493 7.26 20.16 -23.66
N GLY A 494 8.13 19.22 -23.24
CA GLY A 494 8.31 18.80 -21.85
C GLY A 494 7.24 17.82 -21.33
N SER A 495 6.31 17.36 -22.17
CA SER A 495 5.33 16.34 -21.77
C SER A 495 5.88 14.92 -21.98
N ASN A 496 5.54 14.02 -21.08
CA ASN A 496 5.95 12.62 -21.15
C ASN A 496 4.80 11.75 -21.66
N GLU A 497 5.10 10.87 -22.61
CA GLU A 497 4.17 9.84 -23.07
C GLU A 497 4.77 8.43 -22.94
N GLY A 498 3.93 7.44 -22.61
CA GLY A 498 4.33 6.04 -22.46
C GLY A 498 3.56 5.32 -21.32
N PRO A 499 3.89 4.05 -21.03
CA PRO A 499 4.92 3.24 -21.69
C PRO A 499 4.49 2.77 -23.09
N PHE A 500 5.44 2.68 -24.01
CA PHE A 500 5.28 2.08 -25.33
C PHE A 500 6.11 0.82 -25.44
N VAL A 501 5.54 -0.23 -26.01
CA VAL A 501 6.24 -1.49 -26.22
C VAL A 501 7.06 -1.38 -27.49
N VAL A 502 8.37 -1.62 -27.43
CA VAL A 502 9.21 -1.68 -28.63
C VAL A 502 8.99 -3.02 -29.31
N GLY A 503 8.39 -2.98 -30.51
CA GLY A 503 8.02 -4.18 -31.26
C GLY A 503 9.22 -5.09 -31.50
N ARG A 504 9.02 -6.41 -31.42
CA ARG A 504 10.13 -7.39 -31.50
C ARG A 504 10.98 -7.22 -32.76
N ASN A 505 10.36 -6.80 -33.86
CA ASN A 505 11.00 -6.56 -35.16
C ASN A 505 11.10 -5.06 -35.48
N ALA A 506 11.08 -4.19 -34.46
CA ALA A 506 11.18 -2.76 -34.67
C ALA A 506 12.49 -2.40 -35.38
N ASN A 507 12.40 -1.54 -36.37
CA ASN A 507 13.53 -1.04 -37.12
C ASN A 507 14.20 0.11 -36.33
N ILE A 508 15.33 -0.17 -35.69
CA ILE A 508 16.02 0.79 -34.82
C ILE A 508 17.32 1.24 -35.49
N ARG A 509 17.45 2.55 -35.70
CA ARG A 509 18.64 3.16 -36.27
C ARG A 509 19.20 4.25 -35.36
N ILE A 510 20.48 4.14 -35.03
CA ILE A 510 21.25 5.18 -34.34
C ILE A 510 22.29 5.71 -35.32
N ASN A 511 22.30 7.03 -35.57
CA ASN A 511 23.19 7.67 -36.56
C ASN A 511 23.16 6.91 -37.90
N ASN A 512 21.95 6.57 -38.36
CA ASN A 512 21.66 5.83 -39.59
C ASN A 512 22.12 4.35 -39.65
N SER A 513 22.72 3.82 -38.59
CA SER A 513 23.14 2.41 -38.48
C SER A 513 22.09 1.56 -37.78
N SER A 514 21.75 0.38 -38.33
CA SER A 514 20.78 -0.54 -37.71
C SER A 514 21.37 -1.18 -36.45
N VAL A 515 20.61 -1.17 -35.35
CA VAL A 515 21.04 -1.68 -34.04
C VAL A 515 19.95 -2.52 -33.37
N ASN A 516 20.33 -3.27 -32.34
CA ASN A 516 19.39 -4.05 -31.53
C ASN A 516 18.71 -3.18 -30.46
N GLN A 517 17.55 -3.61 -29.97
CA GLN A 517 16.82 -2.94 -28.89
C GLN A 517 17.66 -2.70 -27.63
N SER A 518 18.63 -3.57 -27.34
CA SER A 518 19.54 -3.46 -26.19
C SER A 518 20.46 -2.23 -26.23
N GLU A 519 20.63 -1.62 -27.41
CA GLU A 519 21.47 -0.43 -27.58
C GLU A 519 20.74 0.87 -27.20
N LEU A 520 19.42 0.82 -26.97
CA LEU A 520 18.66 1.98 -26.52
C LEU A 520 19.08 2.39 -25.10
N LYS A 521 19.18 3.69 -24.86
CA LYS A 521 19.56 4.25 -23.54
C LYS A 521 18.65 5.44 -23.21
N MET A 522 18.42 5.65 -21.92
CA MET A 522 17.78 6.88 -21.45
C MET A 522 18.56 8.11 -21.95
N GLY A 523 17.82 9.16 -22.32
CA GLY A 523 18.35 10.41 -22.88
C GLY A 523 18.58 10.38 -24.41
N MET A 524 18.53 9.22 -25.06
CA MET A 524 18.63 9.16 -26.53
C MET A 524 17.45 9.89 -27.16
N SER A 525 17.75 10.82 -28.07
CA SER A 525 16.77 11.70 -28.70
C SER A 525 16.58 11.36 -30.18
N GLY A 526 15.34 11.37 -30.64
CA GLY A 526 15.01 10.89 -31.97
C GLY A 526 13.53 10.94 -32.31
N GLU A 527 13.20 10.28 -33.41
CA GLU A 527 11.84 10.05 -33.88
C GLU A 527 11.41 8.62 -33.57
N PHE A 528 10.24 8.45 -32.95
CA PHE A 528 9.66 7.16 -32.58
C PHE A 528 8.35 7.01 -33.34
N ILE A 529 8.31 6.08 -34.29
CA ILE A 529 7.10 5.78 -35.06
C ILE A 529 6.33 4.69 -34.34
N LEU A 530 5.10 5.02 -33.97
CA LEU A 530 4.17 4.15 -33.29
C LEU A 530 3.13 3.63 -34.28
N ASP A 531 2.83 2.34 -34.21
CA ASP A 531 1.60 1.75 -34.71
C ASP A 531 0.74 1.36 -33.49
N GLY A 532 -0.16 2.28 -33.09
CA GLY A 532 -0.86 2.18 -31.82
C GLY A 532 0.04 2.48 -30.61
N LYS A 533 0.20 1.52 -29.68
CA LYS A 533 1.14 1.59 -28.54
C LYS A 533 2.45 0.84 -28.77
N GLU A 534 2.61 0.21 -29.93
CA GLU A 534 3.82 -0.50 -30.31
C GLU A 534 4.73 0.42 -31.13
N VAL A 535 6.00 0.53 -30.76
CA VAL A 535 7.01 1.26 -31.54
C VAL A 535 7.49 0.36 -32.67
N THR A 536 7.24 0.75 -33.91
CA THR A 536 7.68 0.01 -35.10
C THR A 536 9.01 0.48 -35.63
N ASP A 537 9.34 1.77 -35.45
CA ASP A 537 10.59 2.35 -35.90
C ASP A 537 11.13 3.36 -34.88
N ILE A 538 12.46 3.37 -34.71
CA ILE A 538 13.18 4.35 -33.89
C ILE A 538 14.33 4.90 -34.71
N TYR A 539 14.38 6.21 -34.88
CA TYR A 539 15.46 6.92 -35.56
C TYR A 539 16.10 7.91 -34.60
N ILE A 540 17.27 7.57 -34.07
CA ILE A 540 18.05 8.41 -33.15
C ILE A 540 19.15 9.12 -33.93
N ASP A 541 19.21 10.45 -33.75
CA ASP A 541 20.26 11.32 -34.28
C ASP A 541 20.95 11.99 -33.09
N GLU A 542 22.18 11.56 -32.78
CA GLU A 542 22.94 12.06 -31.63
C GLU A 542 23.29 13.55 -31.72
N ALA A 543 23.08 14.19 -32.88
CA ALA A 543 23.27 15.63 -33.06
C ALA A 543 22.15 16.50 -32.45
N ARG A 544 20.98 15.93 -32.10
CA ARG A 544 19.85 16.65 -31.49
C ARG A 544 19.75 16.38 -29.99
N ARG A 545 20.58 17.06 -29.19
CA ARG A 545 20.41 17.13 -27.72
C ARG A 545 19.54 18.33 -27.34
N ASP A 546 18.23 18.14 -27.19
CA ASP A 546 17.29 19.24 -26.87
C ASP A 546 17.02 19.45 -25.36
N SER A 547 17.67 18.71 -24.46
CA SER A 547 17.75 19.07 -23.04
C SER A 547 19.19 19.44 -22.69
N ARG A 548 19.45 20.74 -22.53
CA ARG A 548 20.77 21.21 -22.04
C ARG A 548 20.91 20.81 -20.58
N SER A 549 21.74 19.81 -20.31
CA SER A 549 22.21 19.52 -18.95
C SER A 549 22.82 20.79 -18.36
N ILE A 550 22.36 21.18 -17.17
CA ILE A 550 22.92 22.28 -16.39
C ILE A 550 23.85 21.74 -15.32
N LEU A 551 24.88 22.51 -14.99
CA LEU A 551 25.83 22.21 -13.93
C LEU A 551 25.49 23.06 -12.71
N ILE A 552 25.16 22.41 -11.61
CA ILE A 552 24.90 23.02 -10.30
C ILE A 552 26.10 22.74 -9.40
N GLU A 553 26.69 23.77 -8.81
CA GLU A 553 27.75 23.63 -7.82
C GLU A 553 27.27 24.15 -6.46
N GLY A 554 27.44 23.35 -5.42
CA GLY A 554 26.89 23.68 -4.11
C GLY A 554 27.48 22.85 -2.99
N LYS A 555 27.13 23.26 -1.77
CA LYS A 555 27.50 22.55 -0.55
C LYS A 555 26.28 21.77 -0.07
N VAL A 556 26.49 20.51 0.29
CA VAL A 556 25.44 19.71 0.94
C VAL A 556 25.22 20.28 2.34
N VAL A 557 24.01 20.75 2.63
CA VAL A 557 23.68 21.41 3.90
C VAL A 557 22.77 20.58 4.79
N TYR A 558 22.12 19.54 4.24
CA TYR A 558 21.30 18.64 5.05
C TYR A 558 21.12 17.29 4.36
N VAL A 559 21.11 16.21 5.15
CA VAL A 559 20.83 14.84 4.67
C VAL A 559 19.83 14.19 5.61
N PHE A 560 18.68 13.76 5.08
CA PHE A 560 17.66 13.02 5.83
C PHE A 560 17.05 11.91 4.98
N GLY A 561 17.19 10.66 5.40
CA GLY A 561 16.64 9.57 4.62
C GLY A 561 17.27 9.54 3.22
N SER A 562 16.46 9.24 2.22
CA SER A 562 16.85 9.27 0.80
C SER A 562 16.88 10.67 0.20
N THR A 563 16.88 11.73 1.01
CA THR A 563 16.78 13.12 0.55
C THR A 563 17.97 13.93 1.02
N VAL A 564 18.54 14.74 0.14
CA VAL A 564 19.68 15.62 0.40
C VAL A 564 19.29 17.05 0.03
N ASP A 565 19.45 18.01 0.93
CA ASP A 565 19.35 19.42 0.59
C ASP A 565 20.73 19.95 0.22
N VAL A 566 20.85 20.50 -0.98
CA VAL A 566 22.06 21.16 -1.47
C VAL A 566 21.80 22.65 -1.54
N GLU A 567 22.64 23.44 -0.86
CA GLU A 567 22.63 24.88 -0.96
C GLU A 567 23.57 25.29 -2.09
N ILE A 568 23.02 25.95 -3.11
CA ILE A 568 23.77 26.36 -4.29
C ILE A 568 24.58 27.60 -3.98
N THR A 569 25.84 27.61 -4.40
CA THR A 569 26.74 28.76 -4.28
C THR A 569 27.29 29.18 -5.65
N TYR A 570 26.43 29.34 -6.66
CA TYR A 570 26.81 30.04 -7.89
C TYR A 570 25.60 30.57 -8.68
N ASN A 571 25.80 31.68 -9.40
CA ASN A 571 24.78 32.42 -10.15
C ASN A 571 25.09 32.31 -11.65
N ASP A 572 24.40 31.43 -12.39
CA ASP A 572 24.54 31.29 -13.85
C ASP A 572 23.51 32.11 -14.65
N GLY A 573 22.73 32.96 -13.97
CA GLY A 573 21.67 33.77 -14.56
C GLY A 573 20.26 33.21 -14.37
N ASN A 574 20.11 31.94 -13.96
CA ASN A 574 18.78 31.35 -13.69
C ASN A 574 18.47 31.12 -12.19
N TYR A 575 19.47 31.14 -11.30
CA TYR A 575 19.29 30.79 -9.88
C TYR A 575 20.05 31.72 -8.93
N LYS A 576 19.48 31.97 -7.75
CA LYS A 576 20.07 32.90 -6.76
C LYS A 576 21.02 32.17 -5.82
N ASN A 577 22.10 32.85 -5.45
CA ASN A 577 23.04 32.39 -4.43
C ASN A 577 22.29 32.15 -3.10
N GLY A 578 22.38 30.94 -2.53
CA GLY A 578 21.67 30.53 -1.31
C GLY A 578 20.31 29.84 -1.53
N GLU A 579 19.87 29.61 -2.77
CA GLU A 579 18.71 28.76 -3.04
C GLU A 579 19.01 27.29 -2.68
N LYS A 580 18.06 26.65 -2.01
CA LYS A 580 18.15 25.26 -1.55
C LYS A 580 17.37 24.35 -2.49
N PHE A 581 18.03 23.29 -2.94
CA PHE A 581 17.43 22.28 -3.81
C PHE A 581 17.31 20.97 -3.06
N ILE A 582 16.12 20.37 -3.14
CA ILE A 582 15.84 19.06 -2.59
C ILE A 582 16.22 18.04 -3.65
N ILE A 583 17.13 17.15 -3.31
CA ILE A 583 17.65 16.13 -4.20
C ILE A 583 17.25 14.75 -3.69
N ASN A 584 16.68 13.92 -4.58
CA ASN A 584 16.38 12.53 -4.28
C ASN A 584 17.64 11.67 -4.51
N ASN A 585 18.17 11.07 -3.44
CA ASN A 585 19.45 10.39 -3.37
C ASN A 585 19.44 8.94 -3.91
N TYR A 586 18.54 8.63 -4.84
CA TYR A 586 18.44 7.29 -5.42
C TYR A 586 19.29 7.17 -6.69
N ASN A 587 20.61 7.22 -6.54
CA ASN A 587 21.51 6.71 -7.58
C ASN A 587 22.72 5.96 -6.98
N PRO A 588 22.80 4.62 -7.15
CA PRO A 588 23.87 3.80 -6.57
C PRO A 588 25.26 4.06 -7.19
N ARG A 589 25.39 4.92 -8.22
CA ARG A 589 26.67 5.21 -8.88
C ARG A 589 27.52 6.32 -8.24
N PHE A 590 26.97 7.11 -7.32
CA PHE A 590 27.62 8.37 -6.89
C PHE A 590 28.09 8.43 -5.42
N GLY A 591 27.83 7.39 -4.63
CA GLY A 591 28.21 7.34 -3.21
C GLY A 591 27.34 8.22 -2.30
N VAL A 592 27.50 8.08 -0.97
CA VAL A 592 26.69 8.82 0.01
C VAL A 592 27.23 10.25 0.15
N LEU A 593 26.43 11.23 -0.26
CA LEU A 593 26.67 12.64 0.02
C LEU A 593 26.53 12.91 1.52
N ARG A 594 27.48 13.65 2.09
CA ARG A 594 27.48 14.04 3.50
C ARG A 594 27.30 15.54 3.62
N GLU A 595 26.67 15.97 4.71
CA GLU A 595 26.67 17.38 5.10
C GLU A 595 28.11 17.92 5.13
N GLY A 596 28.34 19.01 4.42
CA GLY A 596 29.66 19.61 4.24
C GLY A 596 30.34 19.30 2.91
N ASP A 597 29.90 18.29 2.16
CA ASP A 597 30.49 17.94 0.87
C ASP A 597 30.25 19.05 -0.16
N PHE A 598 31.29 19.43 -0.90
CA PHE A 598 31.14 20.22 -2.11
C PHE A 598 30.90 19.29 -3.28
N VAL A 599 29.86 19.61 -4.05
CA VAL A 599 29.42 18.77 -5.15
C VAL A 599 29.20 19.60 -6.40
N SER A 600 29.62 19.06 -7.53
CA SER A 600 29.28 19.49 -8.87
C SER A 600 28.25 18.49 -9.42
N ILE A 601 27.04 18.95 -9.67
CA ILE A 601 25.89 18.12 -10.07
C ILE A 601 25.50 18.51 -11.49
N THR A 602 25.60 17.58 -12.43
CA THR A 602 25.08 17.76 -13.79
C THR A 602 23.71 17.08 -13.88
N GLY A 603 22.71 17.79 -14.40
CA GLY A 603 21.35 17.28 -14.50
C GLY A 603 20.45 18.21 -15.30
N TYR A 604 19.16 17.92 -15.31
CA TYR A 604 18.15 18.76 -15.95
C TYR A 604 16.92 18.90 -15.06
N VAL A 605 16.16 19.97 -15.25
CA VAL A 605 14.92 20.21 -14.50
C VAL A 605 13.77 19.51 -15.24
N SER A 606 13.01 18.69 -14.52
CA SER A 606 11.77 18.09 -15.00
C SER A 606 10.63 18.44 -14.03
N GLY A 607 9.76 19.36 -14.45
CA GLY A 607 8.73 19.93 -13.56
C GLY A 607 9.33 20.74 -12.41
N ASN A 608 8.95 20.40 -11.17
CA ASN A 608 9.52 20.99 -9.94
C ASN A 608 10.69 20.18 -9.36
N GLU A 609 11.13 19.13 -10.06
CA GLU A 609 12.20 18.24 -9.59
C GLU A 609 13.45 18.40 -10.45
N PHE A 610 14.62 18.34 -9.82
CA PHE A 610 15.89 18.32 -10.51
C PHE A 610 16.35 16.88 -10.69
N VAL A 611 16.44 16.42 -11.94
CA VAL A 611 16.85 15.07 -12.31
C VAL A 611 18.37 15.06 -12.50
N ILE A 612 19.05 14.26 -11.68
CA ILE A 612 20.51 14.19 -11.69
C ILE A 612 21.02 13.19 -12.73
N GLU A 613 21.92 13.65 -13.59
CA GLU A 613 22.67 12.81 -14.52
C GLU A 613 24.02 12.38 -13.94
N LYS A 614 24.69 13.27 -13.22
CA LYS A 614 26.02 13.05 -12.64
C LYS A 614 26.22 13.84 -11.35
N VAL A 615 26.89 13.25 -10.37
CA VAL A 615 27.43 13.97 -9.20
C VAL A 615 28.92 13.72 -9.10
N ASP A 616 29.70 14.78 -9.11
CA ASP A 616 31.12 14.77 -8.81
C ASP A 616 31.34 15.44 -7.44
N ARG A 617 31.89 14.69 -6.49
CA ARG A 617 32.33 15.24 -5.20
C ARG A 617 33.70 15.90 -5.38
N ARG A 618 33.84 17.16 -4.97
CA ARG A 618 35.11 17.89 -4.99
C ARG A 618 35.86 17.80 -3.66
#